data_AF-A0A5A5RLW8-F1
#
_entry.id   AF-A0A5A5RLW8-F1
#
_cell.length_a   1.000
_cell.length_b   1.000
_cell.length_c   1.000
_cell.angle_alpha   90.00
_cell.angle_beta   90.00
_cell.angle_gamma   90.00
#
_symmetry.space_group_name_H-M   'P 1'
#
loop_
_entity.id
_entity.type
_entity.pdbx_description
1 polymer ?
#
loop_
_entity_poly.entity_id
_entity_poly.type
_entity_poly.pdbx_seq_one_letter_code
_entity_poly.pdbx_strand_id
1 'polypeptide(L)' 'MNIILDACAVIAFVRNETGADLVRETITNQNNNKMIHVVNLCEVYYNFYRDIGES' A
#
# COMPACT_ATOMS: atom_id res chain seq x y z
N MET A 1 12.36 7.91 10.13
CA MET A 1 11.34 8.89 9.67
C MET A 1 9.96 8.27 9.83
N ASN A 2 8.94 9.08 10.17
CA ASN A 2 7.56 8.59 10.18
C ASN A 2 7.00 8.61 8.77
N ILE A 3 6.52 7.48 8.29
CA ILE A 3 5.89 7.30 6.98
C ILE A 3 4.46 6.87 7.21
N ILE A 4 3.52 7.56 6.55
CA ILE A 4 2.11 7.22 6.54
C ILE A 4 1.79 6.72 5.13
N LEU A 5 1.38 5.46 5.02
CA LEU A 5 1.04 4.83 3.76
C LEU A 5 -0.42 5.14 3.41
N ASP A 6 -0.62 5.64 2.20
CA ASP A 6 -1.93 5.73 1.57
C ASP A 6 -2.31 4.42 0.87
N ALA A 7 -3.60 4.20 0.62
CA ALA A 7 -4.09 2.99 -0.04
C ALA A 7 -3.45 2.82 -1.42
N CYS A 8 -3.30 3.89 -2.20
CA CYS A 8 -2.71 3.83 -3.53
C CYS A 8 -1.24 3.35 -3.52
N ALA A 9 -0.46 3.76 -2.52
CA ALA A 9 0.93 3.34 -2.36
C ALA A 9 1.04 1.84 -2.10
N VAL A 10 0.15 1.30 -1.26
CA VAL A 10 0.11 -0.14 -0.97
C VAL A 10 -0.37 -0.93 -2.19
N ILE A 11 -1.40 -0.45 -2.89
CA ILE A 11 -1.91 -1.10 -4.11
C ILE A 11 -0.82 -1.14 -5.19
N ALA A 12 -0.14 -0.02 -5.46
CA ALA A 12 0.95 0.05 -6.43
C ALA A 12 2.08 -0.92 -6.08
N PHE A 13 2.44 -1.03 -4.80
CA PHE A 13 3.42 -2.00 -4.32
C PHE A 13 3.00 -3.45 -4.59
N VAL A 14 1.76 -3.83 -4.25
CA VAL A 14 1.27 -5.19 -4.42
C VAL A 14 1.11 -5.57 -5.90
N ARG A 15 0.70 -4.63 -6.75
CA ARG A 15 0.51 -4.85 -8.20
C ARG A 15 1.78 -4.68 -9.02
N ASN A 16 2.90 -4.28 -8.40
CA ASN A 16 4.15 -3.96 -9.07
C ASN A 16 3.99 -2.90 -10.18
N GLU A 17 3.20 -1.86 -9.88
CA GLU A 17 2.96 -0.70 -10.75
C GLU A 17 4.04 0.37 -10.56
N THR A 18 3.96 1.45 -11.35
CA THR A 18 4.83 2.63 -11.19
C THR A 18 4.79 3.14 -9.75
N GLY A 19 5.97 3.23 -9.11
CA GLY A 19 6.10 3.63 -7.71
C GLY A 19 6.25 2.48 -6.71
N ALA A 20 6.07 1.22 -7.14
CA ALA A 20 6.24 0.05 -6.28
C ALA A 20 7.64 -0.04 -5.66
N ASP A 21 8.69 0.29 -6.43
CA ASP A 21 10.08 0.24 -5.96
C ASP A 21 10.34 1.24 -4.83
N LEU A 22 9.81 2.46 -4.96
CA LEU A 22 9.91 3.49 -3.92
C LEU A 22 9.21 3.06 -2.63
N VAL A 23 8.02 2.46 -2.75
CA VAL A 23 7.29 1.93 -1.58
C VAL A 23 8.07 0.79 -0.95
N ARG A 24 8.62 -0.13 -1.75
CA ARG A 24 9.46 -1.25 -1.29
C ARG A 24 10.67 -0.76 -0.49
N GLU A 25 11.41 0.21 -1.00
CA GLU A 25 12.54 0.82 -0.30
C GLU A 25 12.10 1.44 1.03
N THR A 26 10.98 2.18 1.00
CA THR A 26 10.44 2.88 2.16
C THR A 26 10.04 1.92 3.29
N ILE A 27 9.38 0.80 2.96
CA ILE A 27 8.90 -0.18 3.95
C ILE A 27 9.99 -1.16 4.42
N THR A 28 11.03 -1.40 3.62
CA THR A 28 12.15 -2.28 4.01
C THR A 28 13.20 -1.57 4.84
N ASN A 29 13.30 -0.23 4.74
CA ASN A 29 14.22 0.56 5.55
C ASN A 29 13.83 0.51 7.04
N GLN A 30 14.69 -0.07 7.88
CA GLN A 30 14.44 -0.26 9.32
C GLN A 30 14.42 1.05 10.11
N ASN A 31 15.02 2.14 9.60
CA ASN A 31 15.00 3.46 10.25
C ASN A 31 13.67 4.21 10.05
N ASN A 32 12.77 3.65 9.25
CA ASN A 32 11.42 4.18 9.07
C ASN A 32 10.45 3.53 10.05
N ASN A 33 9.60 4.36 10.64
CA ASN A 33 8.40 3.94 11.34
C ASN A 33 7.23 4.05 10.35
N LYS A 34 6.61 2.93 9.99
CA LYS A 34 5.60 2.86 8.93
C LYS A 34 4.24 2.65 9.57
N MET A 35 3.29 3.48 9.17
CA MET A 35 1.93 3.45 9.68
C MET A 35 0.98 3.47 8.50
N ILE A 36 -0.20 2.89 8.67
CA ILE A 36 -1.31 2.99 7.73
C ILE A 36 -2.58 3.23 8.54
N HIS A 37 -3.43 4.16 8.08
CA HIS A 37 -4.72 4.36 8.70
C HIS A 37 -5.65 3.19 8.36
N VAL A 38 -6.53 2.80 9.29
CA VAL A 38 -7.44 1.66 9.09
C VAL A 38 -8.34 1.83 7.86
N VAL A 39 -8.77 3.06 7.56
CA VAL A 39 -9.57 3.35 6.35
C VAL A 39 -8.79 3.05 5.07
N ASN A 40 -7.52 3.46 4.99
CA ASN A 40 -6.68 3.19 3.83
C ASN A 40 -6.43 1.68 3.67
N LEU A 41 -6.33 0.95 4.77
CA LEU A 41 -6.24 -0.52 4.73
C LEU A 41 -7.55 -1.15 4.22
N CYS A 42 -8.71 -0.63 4.62
CA CYS A 42 -10.02 -1.05 4.11
C CYS A 42 -10.16 -0.76 2.62
N GLU A 43 -9.67 0.37 2.13
CA GLU A 43 -9.66 0.71 0.70
C GLU A 43 -8.80 -0.26 -0.11
N VAL A 44 -7.60 -0.63 0.40
CA VAL A 44 -6.77 -1.68 -0.21
C VAL A 44 -7.56 -2.97 -0.30
N TYR A 45 -8.13 -3.44 0.81
CA TYR A 45 -8.91 -4.67 0.84
C TYR A 45 -10.09 -4.64 -0.14
N TYR A 46 -10.88 -3.57 -0.12
CA TYR A 46 -12.05 -3.44 -0.98
C TYR A 46 -11.67 -3.36 -2.46
N ASN A 47 -10.56 -2.69 -2.79
CA ASN A 47 -10.04 -2.62 -4.15
C ASN A 47 -9.71 -4.02 -4.70
N PHE A 48 -8.96 -4.83 -3.96
CA PHE A 48 -8.66 -6.21 -4.37
C PHE A 48 -9.90 -7.11 -4.36
N TYR A 49 -10.80 -6.95 -3.39
CA TYR A 49 -12.05 -7.71 -3.32
C TYR A 49 -12.94 -7.44 -4.54
N ARG A 50 -13.11 -6.17 -4.94
CA ARG A 50 -13.89 -5.79 -6.12
C ARG A 50 -13.28 -6.35 -7.40
N ASP A 51 -11.97 -6.26 -7.56
CA ASP A 51 -11.28 -6.75 -8.76
C ASP A 51 -11.38 -8.28 -8.92
N ILE A 52 -11.57 -9.03 -7.82
CA ILE A 52 -11.80 -10.49 -7.85
C ILE A 52 -13.30 -10.82 -8.02
N GLY A 53 -14.18 -9.96 -7.50
CA GLY A 53 -15.62 -10.23 -7.35
C GLY A 53 -16.52 -9.74 -8.50
N GLU A 54 -16.03 -8.88 -9.40
CA GLU A 54 -16.75 -8.53 -10.63
C GLU A 54 -16.35 -9.50 -11.76
N SER A 55 -17.01 -10.67 -11.76
CA SER A 55 -17.08 -11.60 -12.88
C SER A 55 -18.40 -11.46 -13.63
#